data_AF-A0A5N4DWK4-F1
#
_entry.id   AF-A0A5N4DWK4-F1
#
_cell.length_a   1.000
_cell.length_b   1.000
_cell.length_c   1.000
_cell.angle_alpha   90.00
_cell.angle_beta   90.00
_cell.angle_gamma   90.00
#
_symmetry.space_group_name_H-M   'P 1'
#
loop_
_entity.id
_entity.type
_entity.pdbx_description
1 polymer ?
#
loop_
_entity_poly.entity_id
_entity_poly.type
_entity_poly.pdbx_seq_one_letter_code
_entity_poly.pdbx_strand_id
1 'polypeptide(L)'
;MLTVALAPEDALSGGARSRILIEDPVTTCLSPPVHDMICKLGFEVQENRDISSIVTQDGEVCWKTITDCLTYTESAQGLDLGGSVRLLGPVCEAVHLHLLSLSKAQFEVRYAPWFQWTGVPELFPEIMDTLDSLESPAVSLSLMKLTSCLERALGDHHWAHHHAIVAQLLFELQVFLLIGKECPFLLRDLLASEELARVFGPPVMDVLKVFIGSPHGLNLRNVLWHGFAAPQELPPKYCAMMVLLTAGLGQLLQGHLRQTGRTLAHRPFVTLTNLEDLIVFPGKYHIAHSPLNVTHEVLAVLEEVMRKSAFVLKPMVPCWEAALVKFKSHRFADCAILLLTQLEAGLRKVFATVNACPSRLLTAEVRALVAGVC
;
A
#
# COMPACT_ATOMS: atom_id res chain seq x y z
N MET A 1 24.03 -14.90 31.74
CA MET A 1 23.59 -16.01 32.61
C MET A 1 22.19 -15.67 33.10
N LEU A 2 21.17 -16.11 32.37
CA LEU A 2 19.77 -15.92 32.74
C LEU A 2 19.26 -17.25 33.30
N THR A 3 18.97 -17.24 34.59
CA THR A 3 18.53 -18.41 35.36
C THR A 3 17.04 -18.62 35.12
N VAL A 4 16.69 -19.76 34.52
CA VAL A 4 15.30 -20.24 34.38
C VAL A 4 14.87 -20.81 35.74
N ALA A 5 13.84 -20.24 36.34
CA ALA A 5 13.18 -20.82 37.51
C ALA A 5 12.14 -21.84 37.01
N LEU A 6 12.45 -23.13 37.17
CA LEU A 6 11.50 -24.24 37.02
C LEU A 6 10.65 -24.33 38.30
N ALA A 7 9.32 -24.29 38.16
CA ALA A 7 8.39 -24.70 39.21
C ALA A 7 8.05 -26.19 39.05
N PRO A 8 7.75 -26.92 40.14
CA PRO A 8 7.75 -28.38 40.14
C PRO A 8 6.44 -28.99 39.62
N GLU A 9 6.58 -30.19 39.05
CA GLU A 9 5.51 -31.08 38.62
C GLU A 9 4.74 -31.70 39.81
N ASP A 10 3.49 -32.03 39.50
CA ASP A 10 2.54 -32.92 40.21
C ASP A 10 1.79 -32.41 41.44
N ALA A 11 0.51 -32.06 41.24
CA ALA A 11 -0.62 -32.90 41.67
C ALA A 11 -1.96 -32.14 41.49
N LEU A 12 -2.84 -32.64 40.62
CA LEU A 12 -4.27 -32.87 40.89
C LEU A 12 -4.96 -33.37 39.61
N SER A 13 -5.13 -34.68 39.57
CA SER A 13 -6.04 -35.42 38.70
C SER A 13 -7.50 -35.01 38.95
N GLY A 14 -8.27 -34.74 37.89
CA GLY A 14 -9.73 -34.70 38.01
C GLY A 14 -10.46 -33.92 36.93
N GLY A 15 -10.64 -34.54 35.76
CA GLY A 15 -11.88 -34.39 34.98
C GLY A 15 -12.32 -32.99 34.54
N ALA A 16 -11.59 -32.39 33.61
CA ALA A 16 -12.21 -31.54 32.59
C ALA A 16 -11.36 -31.65 31.33
N ARG A 17 -11.77 -32.51 30.39
CA ARG A 17 -11.40 -32.35 28.98
C ARG A 17 -11.95 -30.99 28.57
N SER A 18 -11.13 -29.95 28.73
CA SER A 18 -11.39 -28.64 28.16
C SER A 18 -11.54 -28.89 26.67
N ARG A 19 -12.77 -28.70 26.18
CA ARG A 19 -13.07 -28.68 24.76
C ARG A 19 -12.01 -27.77 24.14
N ILE A 20 -11.26 -28.29 23.18
CA ILE A 20 -10.57 -27.46 22.19
C ILE A 20 -11.66 -26.51 21.71
N LEU A 21 -11.61 -25.27 22.20
CA LEU A 21 -12.46 -24.20 21.71
C LEU A 21 -12.11 -24.16 20.23
N ILE A 22 -13.06 -24.59 19.41
CA ILE A 22 -13.05 -24.31 17.99
C ILE A 22 -13.10 -22.78 17.96
N GLU A 23 -11.93 -22.15 17.91
CA GLU A 23 -11.82 -20.72 17.69
C GLU A 23 -12.65 -20.44 16.45
N ASP A 24 -13.60 -19.51 16.56
CA ASP A 24 -14.30 -19.00 15.39
C ASP A 24 -13.22 -18.62 14.36
N PRO A 25 -13.31 -19.13 13.12
CA PRO A 25 -12.26 -18.92 12.15
C PRO A 25 -12.12 -17.42 11.95
N VAL A 26 -10.94 -16.86 12.29
CA VAL A 26 -10.62 -15.44 12.06
C VAL A 26 -10.96 -15.12 10.60
N THR A 27 -12.01 -14.32 10.40
CA THR A 27 -12.51 -13.94 9.07
C THR A 27 -11.87 -12.66 8.56
N THR A 28 -11.34 -11.83 9.46
CA THR A 28 -10.70 -10.54 9.19
C THR A 28 -9.63 -10.23 10.24
N CYS A 29 -8.57 -9.52 9.83
CA CYS A 29 -7.62 -8.91 10.75
C CYS A 29 -7.81 -7.38 10.86
N LEU A 30 -8.87 -6.84 10.27
CA LEU A 30 -9.29 -5.46 10.47
C LEU A 30 -10.11 -5.38 11.76
N SER A 31 -9.77 -4.45 12.66
CA SER A 31 -10.64 -4.09 13.77
C SER A 31 -11.99 -3.57 13.25
N PRO A 32 -13.10 -3.73 14.00
CA PRO A 32 -14.43 -3.35 13.52
C PRO A 32 -14.53 -1.91 12.97
N PRO A 33 -13.92 -0.87 13.60
CA PRO A 33 -13.96 0.49 13.05
C PRO A 33 -13.20 0.63 11.73
N VAL A 34 -12.05 -0.06 11.59
CA VAL A 34 -11.23 -0.01 10.36
C VAL A 34 -11.92 -0.79 9.24
N HIS A 35 -12.51 -1.95 9.56
CA HIS A 35 -13.31 -2.72 8.62
C HIS A 35 -14.50 -1.88 8.11
N ASP A 36 -15.23 -1.19 8.99
CA ASP A 36 -16.35 -0.33 8.60
C ASP A 36 -15.88 0.83 7.69
N MET A 37 -14.79 1.50 8.06
CA MET A 37 -14.17 2.59 7.30
C MET A 37 -13.76 2.17 5.88
N ILE A 38 -13.14 0.99 5.72
CA ILE A 38 -12.61 0.53 4.42
C ILE A 38 -13.68 -0.16 3.58
N CYS A 39 -14.50 -1.02 4.19
CA CYS A 39 -15.35 -1.94 3.44
C CYS A 39 -16.77 -1.39 3.20
N LYS A 40 -17.22 -0.41 4.00
CA LYS A 40 -18.63 0.04 4.00
C LYS A 40 -18.75 1.53 3.77
N LEU A 41 -18.01 2.35 4.52
CA LEU A 41 -18.17 3.80 4.51
C LEU A 41 -17.92 4.39 3.11
N GLY A 42 -18.83 5.25 2.65
CA GLY A 42 -18.78 5.85 1.32
C GLY A 42 -19.30 4.96 0.19
N PHE A 43 -19.62 3.69 0.47
CA PHE A 43 -20.30 2.77 -0.45
C PHE A 43 -21.69 2.36 0.04
N GLU A 44 -22.17 3.03 1.09
CA GLU A 44 -23.47 2.80 1.74
C GLU A 44 -24.64 3.14 0.82
N VAL A 45 -24.45 4.12 -0.08
CA VAL A 45 -25.47 4.61 -1.02
C VAL A 45 -24.90 4.60 -2.43
N GLN A 46 -25.65 4.04 -3.38
CA GLN A 46 -25.34 4.12 -4.82
C GLN A 46 -25.72 5.50 -5.35
N GLU A 47 -24.95 6.53 -4.98
CA GLU A 47 -25.01 7.83 -5.64
C GLU A 47 -24.09 7.82 -6.87
N ASN A 48 -24.68 7.94 -8.06
CA ASN A 48 -23.90 8.10 -9.28
C ASN A 48 -23.42 9.54 -9.42
N ARG A 49 -22.12 9.77 -9.19
CA ARG A 49 -21.45 11.02 -9.56
C ARG A 49 -21.16 11.01 -11.06
N ASP A 50 -21.46 12.11 -11.73
CA ASP A 50 -21.11 12.27 -13.14
C ASP A 50 -19.58 12.40 -13.28
N ILE A 51 -18.97 11.49 -14.02
CA ILE A 51 -17.53 11.51 -14.29
C ILE A 51 -17.08 12.82 -14.94
N SER A 52 -17.95 13.48 -15.72
CA SER A 52 -17.63 14.76 -16.37
C SER A 52 -17.29 15.88 -15.38
N SER A 53 -17.76 15.76 -14.13
CA SER A 53 -17.44 16.69 -13.05
C SER A 53 -16.09 16.39 -12.38
N ILE A 54 -15.54 15.19 -12.56
CA ILE A 54 -14.31 14.71 -11.91
C ILE A 54 -13.14 14.74 -12.90
N VAL A 55 -13.39 14.39 -14.17
CA VAL A 55 -12.38 14.33 -15.22
C VAL A 55 -12.92 14.96 -16.50
N THR A 56 -12.12 15.80 -17.15
CA THR A 56 -12.45 16.34 -18.48
C THR A 56 -12.34 15.26 -19.57
N GLN A 57 -12.83 15.56 -20.77
CA GLN A 57 -12.71 14.64 -21.92
C GLN A 57 -11.24 14.31 -22.27
N ASP A 58 -10.33 15.24 -21.98
CA ASP A 58 -8.88 15.10 -22.24
C ASP A 58 -8.13 14.42 -21.09
N GLY A 59 -8.82 14.03 -20.02
CA GLY A 59 -8.22 13.35 -18.88
C GLY A 59 -7.68 14.26 -17.78
N GLU A 60 -7.98 15.56 -17.83
CA GLU A 60 -7.58 16.48 -16.75
C GLU A 60 -8.42 16.24 -15.50
N VAL A 61 -7.77 16.13 -14.35
CA VAL A 61 -8.41 15.90 -13.06
C VAL A 61 -8.98 17.21 -12.52
N CYS A 62 -10.29 17.25 -12.30
CA CYS A 62 -10.95 18.37 -11.64
C CYS A 62 -10.76 18.26 -10.12
N TRP A 63 -9.62 18.76 -9.63
CA TRP A 63 -9.28 18.72 -8.21
C TRP A 63 -10.33 19.38 -7.32
N LYS A 64 -10.99 20.45 -7.80
CA LYS A 64 -12.04 21.14 -7.03
C LYS A 64 -13.16 20.18 -6.61
N THR A 65 -13.68 19.39 -7.55
CA THR A 65 -14.76 18.43 -7.26
C THR A 65 -14.33 17.39 -6.22
N ILE A 66 -13.07 16.95 -6.28
CA ILE A 66 -12.53 15.96 -5.33
C ILE A 66 -12.33 16.61 -3.95
N THR A 67 -11.76 17.82 -3.89
CA THR A 67 -11.46 18.52 -2.64
C THR A 67 -12.72 19.06 -1.96
N ASP A 68 -13.78 19.36 -2.71
CA ASP A 68 -15.09 19.75 -2.17
C ASP A 68 -15.77 18.59 -1.40
N CYS A 69 -15.25 17.36 -1.53
CA CYS A 69 -15.68 16.20 -0.73
C CYS A 69 -14.96 16.11 0.62
N LEU A 70 -13.97 16.96 0.91
CA LEU A 70 -13.30 16.97 2.21
C LEU A 70 -14.20 17.61 3.27
N THR A 71 -14.32 16.92 4.40
CA THR A 71 -14.99 17.43 5.60
C THR A 71 -13.94 17.77 6.64
N TYR A 72 -14.09 18.92 7.29
CA TYR A 72 -13.22 19.37 8.37
C TYR A 72 -13.99 19.35 9.69
N THR A 73 -13.28 19.12 10.80
CA THR A 73 -13.89 19.12 12.14
C THR A 73 -14.47 20.50 12.47
N GLU A 74 -15.39 20.57 13.44
CA GLU A 74 -16.05 21.83 13.83
C GLU A 74 -15.09 22.94 14.26
N SER A 75 -13.90 22.58 14.76
CA SER A 75 -12.83 23.54 15.09
C SER A 75 -12.02 24.01 13.87
N ALA A 76 -12.31 23.49 12.67
CA ALA A 76 -11.57 23.67 11.41
C ALA A 76 -10.05 23.36 11.49
N GLN A 77 -9.61 22.70 12.57
CA GLN A 77 -8.20 22.40 12.83
C GLN A 77 -7.76 21.02 12.33
N GLY A 78 -8.69 20.16 11.91
CA GLY A 78 -8.37 18.82 11.42
C GLY A 78 -9.37 18.30 10.40
N LEU A 79 -8.96 17.30 9.64
CA LEU A 79 -9.83 16.57 8.71
C LEU A 79 -10.76 15.65 9.50
N ASP A 80 -12.05 15.74 9.22
CA ASP A 80 -12.99 14.66 9.52
C ASP A 80 -12.79 13.56 8.46
N LEU A 81 -11.93 12.60 8.78
CA LEU A 81 -11.56 11.52 7.87
C LEU A 81 -12.76 10.62 7.55
N GLY A 82 -13.64 10.37 8.51
CA GLY A 82 -14.85 9.57 8.29
C GLY A 82 -15.84 10.29 7.37
N GLY A 83 -16.13 11.57 7.65
CA GLY A 83 -16.97 12.39 6.77
C GLY A 83 -16.40 12.51 5.35
N SER A 84 -15.08 12.70 5.25
CA SER A 84 -14.39 12.77 3.95
C SER A 84 -14.45 11.46 3.17
N VAL A 85 -14.21 10.31 3.81
CA VAL A 85 -14.36 8.98 3.16
C VAL A 85 -15.78 8.79 2.65
N ARG A 86 -16.79 9.17 3.44
CA ARG A 86 -18.19 9.04 3.04
C ARG A 86 -18.51 9.81 1.75
N LEU A 87 -17.99 11.03 1.61
CA LEU A 87 -18.23 11.87 0.42
C LEU A 87 -17.34 11.48 -0.77
N LEU A 88 -16.13 10.99 -0.52
CA LEU A 88 -15.21 10.52 -1.56
C LEU A 88 -15.58 9.15 -2.14
N GLY A 89 -16.34 8.33 -1.42
CA GLY A 89 -16.76 7.00 -1.87
C GLY A 89 -17.47 6.99 -3.23
N PRO A 90 -18.53 7.80 -3.45
CA PRO A 90 -19.18 7.95 -4.76
C PRO A 90 -18.24 8.45 -5.88
N VAL A 91 -17.25 9.28 -5.54
CA VAL A 91 -16.21 9.72 -6.48
C VAL A 91 -15.31 8.55 -6.87
N CYS A 92 -14.90 7.72 -5.91
CA CYS A 92 -14.10 6.52 -6.17
C CYS A 92 -14.86 5.55 -7.10
N GLU A 93 -16.17 5.40 -6.91
CA GLU A 93 -17.02 4.57 -7.76
C GLU A 93 -17.06 5.09 -9.20
N ALA A 94 -17.36 6.37 -9.39
CA ALA A 94 -17.42 6.97 -10.72
C ALA A 94 -16.07 6.86 -11.46
N VAL A 95 -14.96 7.05 -10.74
CA VAL A 95 -13.60 6.90 -11.30
C VAL A 95 -13.32 5.44 -11.67
N HIS A 96 -13.73 4.49 -10.84
CA HIS A 96 -13.56 3.06 -11.12
C HIS A 96 -14.30 2.65 -12.39
N LEU A 97 -15.59 2.99 -12.50
CA LEU A 97 -16.41 2.71 -13.68
C LEU A 97 -15.85 3.39 -14.93
N HIS A 98 -15.37 4.62 -14.80
CA HIS A 98 -14.69 5.33 -15.90
C HIS A 98 -13.44 4.61 -16.36
N LEU A 99 -12.53 4.24 -15.46
CA LEU A 99 -11.30 3.54 -15.83
C LEU A 99 -11.60 2.18 -16.47
N LEU A 100 -12.58 1.42 -15.97
CA LEU A 100 -13.02 0.17 -16.60
C LEU A 100 -13.63 0.36 -17.99
N SER A 101 -14.24 1.53 -18.27
CA SER A 101 -14.81 1.82 -19.58
C SER A 101 -13.77 2.11 -20.67
N LEU A 102 -12.52 2.39 -20.27
CA LEU A 102 -11.45 2.74 -21.21
C LEU A 102 -10.78 1.47 -21.72
N SER A 103 -10.56 1.42 -23.04
CA SER A 103 -9.57 0.51 -23.60
C SER A 103 -8.15 0.91 -23.15
N LYS A 104 -7.22 -0.05 -23.18
CA LYS A 104 -5.80 0.19 -22.85
C LYS A 104 -5.19 1.35 -23.66
N ALA A 105 -5.49 1.41 -24.96
CA ALA A 105 -5.02 2.50 -25.82
C ALA A 105 -5.59 3.88 -25.41
N GLN A 106 -6.88 3.94 -25.06
CA GLN A 106 -7.49 5.18 -24.58
C GLN A 106 -6.90 5.63 -23.24
N PHE A 107 -6.66 4.69 -22.33
CA PHE A 107 -6.00 4.97 -21.06
C PHE A 107 -4.58 5.50 -21.28
N GLU A 108 -3.78 4.85 -22.12
CA GLU A 108 -2.41 5.25 -22.41
C GLU A 108 -2.34 6.64 -23.02
N VAL A 109 -3.17 6.93 -24.03
CA VAL A 109 -3.22 8.27 -24.66
C VAL A 109 -3.61 9.34 -23.64
N ARG A 110 -4.58 9.06 -22.77
CA ARG A 110 -5.15 10.04 -21.83
C ARG A 110 -4.30 10.25 -20.58
N TYR A 111 -3.68 9.21 -20.04
CA TYR A 111 -3.06 9.24 -18.71
C TYR A 111 -1.56 8.94 -18.69
N ALA A 112 -1.00 8.17 -19.63
CA ALA A 112 0.43 7.82 -19.60
C ALA A 112 1.39 9.03 -19.54
N PRO A 113 1.12 10.17 -20.22
CA PRO A 113 1.95 11.37 -20.08
C PRO A 113 2.05 11.89 -18.64
N TRP A 114 1.01 11.65 -17.84
CA TRP A 114 0.88 12.14 -16.47
C TRP A 114 1.50 11.23 -15.41
N PHE A 115 2.07 10.09 -15.81
CA PHE A 115 2.77 9.17 -14.89
C PHE A 115 4.29 9.27 -14.96
N GLN A 116 4.85 10.04 -15.90
CA GLN A 116 6.30 10.13 -16.10
C GLN A 116 7.03 10.64 -14.85
N TRP A 117 6.40 11.53 -14.08
CA TRP A 117 6.96 12.07 -12.85
C TRP A 117 7.18 11.02 -11.75
N THR A 118 6.58 9.84 -11.88
CA THR A 118 6.78 8.76 -10.93
C THR A 118 8.10 8.04 -11.14
N GLY A 119 8.75 8.17 -12.30
CA GLY A 119 9.93 7.41 -12.68
C GLY A 119 9.68 5.92 -12.98
N VAL A 120 8.44 5.44 -12.91
CA VAL A 120 8.01 4.06 -13.27
C VAL A 120 6.63 4.07 -13.97
N PRO A 121 6.46 4.82 -15.08
CA PRO A 121 5.15 4.99 -15.75
C PRO A 121 4.53 3.67 -16.26
N GLU A 122 5.34 2.66 -16.55
CA GLU A 122 4.93 1.32 -16.97
C GLU A 122 4.13 0.55 -15.91
N LEU A 123 4.18 0.98 -14.64
CA LEU A 123 3.38 0.41 -13.56
C LEU A 123 1.87 0.58 -13.81
N PHE A 124 1.45 1.71 -14.37
CA PHE A 124 0.02 2.08 -14.41
C PHE A 124 -0.80 1.28 -15.42
N PRO A 125 -0.33 1.02 -16.65
CA PRO A 125 -1.00 0.07 -17.53
C PRO A 125 -1.11 -1.34 -16.94
N GLU A 126 -0.11 -1.78 -16.17
CA GLU A 126 -0.18 -3.08 -15.48
C GLU A 126 -1.27 -3.10 -14.40
N ILE A 127 -1.42 -2.01 -13.65
CA ILE A 127 -2.49 -1.87 -12.65
C ILE A 127 -3.87 -1.85 -13.33
N MET A 128 -4.00 -1.19 -14.48
CA MET A 128 -5.24 -1.17 -15.25
C MET A 128 -5.70 -2.58 -15.66
N ASP A 129 -4.77 -3.44 -16.07
CA ASP A 129 -5.05 -4.83 -16.44
C ASP A 129 -5.61 -5.65 -15.25
N THR A 130 -5.51 -5.16 -14.00
CA THR A 130 -6.00 -5.85 -12.80
C THR A 130 -7.22 -5.21 -12.14
N LEU A 131 -7.71 -4.06 -12.61
CA LEU A 131 -8.84 -3.37 -11.97
C LEU A 131 -10.17 -4.13 -12.08
N ASP A 132 -10.35 -4.94 -13.13
CA ASP A 132 -11.55 -5.79 -13.33
C ASP A 132 -11.46 -7.13 -12.60
N SER A 133 -10.34 -7.41 -11.92
CA SER A 133 -10.15 -8.68 -11.22
C SER A 133 -10.97 -8.69 -9.92
N LEU A 134 -12.16 -9.28 -9.97
CA LEU A 134 -13.12 -9.31 -8.86
C LEU A 134 -12.69 -10.13 -7.63
N GLU A 135 -11.66 -11.00 -7.70
CA GLU A 135 -11.37 -11.97 -6.62
C GLU A 135 -9.89 -12.28 -6.38
N SER A 136 -8.96 -11.45 -6.86
CA SER A 136 -7.52 -11.72 -6.77
C SER A 136 -6.81 -10.77 -5.79
N PRO A 137 -5.74 -11.22 -5.11
CA PRO A 137 -4.76 -10.33 -4.47
C PRO A 137 -4.16 -9.27 -5.41
N ALA A 138 -4.47 -9.31 -6.71
CA ALA A 138 -4.04 -8.35 -7.71
C ALA A 138 -4.35 -6.90 -7.33
N VAL A 139 -5.54 -6.58 -6.81
CA VAL A 139 -5.88 -5.21 -6.39
C VAL A 139 -5.03 -4.78 -5.18
N SER A 140 -4.86 -5.68 -4.21
CA SER A 140 -4.00 -5.44 -3.03
C SER A 140 -2.55 -5.22 -3.46
N LEU A 141 -2.03 -6.06 -4.36
CA LEU A 141 -0.69 -5.93 -4.92
C LEU A 141 -0.52 -4.63 -5.72
N SER A 142 -1.50 -4.27 -6.56
CA SER A 142 -1.50 -3.01 -7.31
C SER A 142 -1.45 -1.81 -6.37
N LEU A 143 -2.25 -1.79 -5.31
CA LEU A 143 -2.23 -0.72 -4.31
C LEU A 143 -0.92 -0.66 -3.52
N MET A 144 -0.33 -1.80 -3.14
CA MET A 144 1.00 -1.81 -2.51
C MET A 144 2.07 -1.22 -3.43
N LYS A 145 2.10 -1.64 -4.70
CA LYS A 145 3.04 -1.10 -5.71
C LYS A 145 2.80 0.39 -5.95
N LEU A 146 1.55 0.81 -6.09
CA LEU A 146 1.19 2.22 -6.32
C LEU A 146 1.57 3.09 -5.12
N THR A 147 1.22 2.67 -3.90
CA THR A 147 1.54 3.46 -2.69
C THR A 147 3.03 3.58 -2.46
N SER A 148 3.83 2.53 -2.68
CA SER A 148 5.29 2.62 -2.64
C SER A 148 5.88 3.47 -3.75
N CYS A 149 5.31 3.38 -4.97
CA CYS A 149 5.70 4.24 -6.08
C CYS A 149 5.43 5.71 -5.76
N LEU A 150 4.25 6.02 -5.20
CA LEU A 150 3.85 7.37 -4.84
C LEU A 150 4.69 7.90 -3.67
N GLU A 151 4.93 7.10 -2.64
CA GLU A 151 5.81 7.43 -1.51
C GLU A 151 7.21 7.82 -2.01
N ARG A 152 7.77 7.04 -2.94
CA ARG A 152 9.06 7.37 -3.57
C ARG A 152 8.98 8.63 -4.42
N ALA A 153 8.00 8.73 -5.31
CA ALA A 153 7.86 9.84 -6.25
C ALA A 153 7.62 11.19 -5.54
N LEU A 154 6.84 11.18 -4.46
CA LEU A 154 6.66 12.34 -3.59
C LEU A 154 7.92 12.70 -2.80
N GLY A 155 8.92 11.83 -2.77
CA GLY A 155 10.26 12.06 -2.22
C GLY A 155 11.36 12.24 -3.28
N ASP A 156 11.01 12.37 -4.58
CA ASP A 156 11.94 12.54 -5.71
C ASP A 156 12.46 13.97 -5.88
N HIS A 157 13.73 14.08 -6.24
CA HIS A 157 14.59 15.25 -6.02
C HIS A 157 14.58 16.29 -7.19
N HIS A 158 15.01 17.57 -7.01
CA HIS A 158 15.24 18.56 -8.08
C HIS A 158 16.74 18.93 -8.25
N TRP A 159 17.24 18.92 -9.49
CA TRP A 159 18.58 19.42 -9.87
C TRP A 159 18.46 20.72 -10.69
N ALA A 160 19.07 21.82 -10.25
CA ALA A 160 19.17 23.05 -11.03
C ALA A 160 20.44 23.06 -11.89
N HIS A 161 20.31 23.47 -13.15
CA HIS A 161 21.37 23.47 -14.16
C HIS A 161 22.40 24.60 -13.99
N HIS A 162 22.96 24.78 -12.79
CA HIS A 162 24.09 25.68 -12.56
C HIS A 162 24.99 25.16 -11.42
N HIS A 163 26.28 24.99 -11.73
CA HIS A 163 27.41 24.61 -10.87
C HIS A 163 27.75 23.11 -10.69
N ALA A 164 28.19 22.50 -11.79
CA ALA A 164 28.80 21.17 -11.84
C ALA A 164 30.20 21.05 -11.17
N ILE A 165 30.60 21.89 -10.21
CA ILE A 165 31.95 21.82 -9.61
C ILE A 165 31.96 21.72 -8.07
N VAL A 166 30.86 21.99 -7.38
CA VAL A 166 30.83 21.91 -5.89
C VAL A 166 30.13 20.65 -5.37
N ALA A 167 29.46 19.89 -6.24
CA ALA A 167 28.61 18.76 -5.84
C ALA A 167 29.37 17.45 -5.48
N GLN A 168 30.70 17.45 -5.43
CA GLN A 168 31.48 16.23 -5.16
C GLN A 168 31.77 16.00 -3.66
N LEU A 169 31.24 16.85 -2.76
CA LEU A 169 31.53 16.76 -1.33
C LEU A 169 30.31 16.89 -0.39
N LEU A 170 29.08 17.04 -0.89
CA LEU A 170 27.89 17.07 -0.02
C LEU A 170 26.76 16.25 -0.61
N PHE A 171 26.60 15.09 0.03
CA PHE A 171 25.54 14.10 -0.11
C PHE A 171 24.21 14.67 0.45
N GLU A 172 23.06 14.23 -0.08
CA GLU A 172 21.69 14.26 0.50
C GLU A 172 20.63 15.33 0.05
N LEU A 173 19.49 14.82 -0.49
CA LEU A 173 18.05 15.20 -0.29
C LEU A 173 17.39 16.40 -1.02
N GLN A 174 16.38 16.18 -1.87
CA GLN A 174 15.88 17.16 -2.87
C GLN A 174 14.39 17.24 -3.34
N VAL A 175 13.32 16.79 -2.66
CA VAL A 175 12.01 17.53 -2.75
C VAL A 175 12.05 18.71 -1.80
N PHE A 176 12.56 18.44 -0.61
CA PHE A 176 12.68 19.40 0.46
C PHE A 176 13.74 20.49 0.20
N LEU A 177 14.63 20.34 -0.80
CA LEU A 177 15.53 21.41 -1.25
C LEU A 177 14.88 22.42 -2.22
N LEU A 178 13.61 22.27 -2.62
CA LEU A 178 12.87 23.41 -3.17
C LEU A 178 12.82 24.57 -2.15
N ILE A 179 12.92 24.24 -0.85
CA ILE A 179 12.71 25.13 0.31
C ILE A 179 13.84 25.03 1.37
N GLY A 180 14.76 24.05 1.28
CA GLY A 180 15.96 23.93 2.12
C GLY A 180 15.85 23.06 3.38
N LYS A 181 15.08 21.96 3.35
CA LYS A 181 14.87 21.05 4.50
C LYS A 181 15.18 19.57 4.19
N GLU A 182 15.12 18.70 5.20
CA GLU A 182 15.30 17.24 5.04
C GLU A 182 13.98 16.53 4.69
N CYS A 183 14.02 15.52 3.81
CA CYS A 183 12.85 14.71 3.48
C CYS A 183 12.45 13.82 4.67
N PRO A 184 11.21 13.90 5.17
CA PRO A 184 10.69 13.03 6.21
C PRO A 184 10.80 11.57 5.77
N PHE A 185 11.15 10.72 6.73
CA PHE A 185 11.22 9.28 6.53
C PHE A 185 9.83 8.64 6.48
N LEU A 186 8.86 9.20 7.23
CA LEU A 186 7.51 8.66 7.32
C LEU A 186 6.60 9.31 6.26
N LEU A 187 5.86 8.48 5.51
CA LEU A 187 4.86 8.93 4.53
C LEU A 187 3.86 9.92 5.13
N ARG A 188 3.38 9.70 6.36
CA ARG A 188 2.48 10.63 7.05
C ARG A 188 3.09 12.04 7.16
N ASP A 189 4.37 12.11 7.50
CA ASP A 189 5.06 13.37 7.71
C ASP A 189 5.40 14.03 6.36
N LEU A 190 5.69 13.23 5.33
CA LEU A 190 5.80 13.67 3.94
C LEU A 190 4.49 14.33 3.47
N LEU A 191 3.34 13.70 3.70
CA LEU A 191 2.02 14.23 3.34
C LEU A 191 1.62 15.46 4.16
N ALA A 192 2.19 15.64 5.35
CA ALA A 192 1.99 16.81 6.20
C ALA A 192 2.94 17.98 5.87
N SER A 193 3.86 17.79 4.92
CA SER A 193 4.87 18.79 4.59
C SER A 193 4.29 20.04 3.91
N GLU A 194 4.78 21.20 4.31
CA GLU A 194 4.46 22.46 3.64
C GLU A 194 5.01 22.49 2.21
N GLU A 195 6.11 21.77 2.00
CA GLU A 195 6.82 21.66 0.73
C GLU A 195 5.91 21.10 -0.35
N LEU A 196 5.27 19.95 -0.09
CA LEU A 196 4.30 19.36 -1.01
C LEU A 196 3.02 20.19 -1.09
N ALA A 197 2.57 20.78 0.02
CA ALA A 197 1.39 21.64 0.03
C ALA A 197 1.57 22.91 -0.82
N ARG A 198 2.79 23.45 -0.97
CA ARG A 198 3.09 24.58 -1.86
C ARG A 198 3.05 24.22 -3.34
N VAL A 199 3.37 22.97 -3.68
CA VAL A 199 3.36 22.48 -5.07
C VAL A 199 1.94 22.04 -5.47
N PHE A 200 1.31 21.21 -4.65
CA PHE A 200 0.05 20.55 -4.98
C PHE A 200 -1.19 21.26 -4.41
N GLY A 201 -1.00 22.10 -3.39
CA GLY A 201 -2.09 22.73 -2.65
C GLY A 201 -2.46 21.93 -1.39
N PRO A 202 -2.75 22.59 -0.25
CA PRO A 202 -3.17 21.90 0.97
C PRO A 202 -4.37 20.95 0.81
N PRO A 203 -5.45 21.33 0.09
CA PRO A 203 -6.60 20.44 -0.09
C PRO A 203 -6.26 19.15 -0.84
N VAL A 204 -5.34 19.20 -1.82
CA VAL A 204 -4.88 18.01 -2.55
C VAL A 204 -4.10 17.08 -1.63
N MET A 205 -3.23 17.64 -0.78
CA MET A 205 -2.50 16.86 0.22
C MET A 205 -3.46 16.24 1.25
N ASP A 206 -4.51 16.95 1.62
CA ASP A 206 -5.55 16.45 2.51
C ASP A 206 -6.31 15.26 1.92
N VAL A 207 -6.63 15.27 0.61
CA VAL A 207 -7.17 14.09 -0.08
C VAL A 207 -6.22 12.89 0.07
N LEU A 208 -4.92 13.06 -0.17
CA LEU A 208 -3.96 11.96 0.00
C LEU A 208 -3.91 11.45 1.46
N LYS A 209 -4.02 12.34 2.45
CA LYS A 209 -4.06 11.96 3.87
C LYS A 209 -5.26 11.07 4.20
N VAL A 210 -6.40 11.25 3.53
CA VAL A 210 -7.58 10.37 3.68
C VAL A 210 -7.27 8.93 3.25
N PHE A 211 -6.60 8.75 2.12
CA PHE A 211 -6.31 7.43 1.54
C PHE A 211 -5.11 6.71 2.19
N ILE A 212 -4.00 7.42 2.37
CA ILE A 212 -2.70 6.79 2.70
C ILE A 212 -1.97 7.45 3.88
N GLY A 213 -2.61 8.42 4.55
CA GLY A 213 -1.99 9.17 5.64
C GLY A 213 -2.14 8.53 7.00
N SER A 214 -2.98 9.14 7.85
CA SER A 214 -3.09 8.81 9.27
C SER A 214 -3.79 7.47 9.51
N PRO A 215 -3.48 6.75 10.61
CA PRO A 215 -4.25 5.59 11.08
C PRO A 215 -5.73 5.86 11.34
N HIS A 216 -6.14 7.12 11.40
CA HIS A 216 -7.54 7.54 11.59
C HIS A 216 -8.33 7.59 10.28
N GLY A 217 -7.67 7.49 9.12
CA GLY A 217 -8.28 7.43 7.80
C GLY A 217 -8.25 6.01 7.24
N LEU A 218 -8.29 5.86 5.92
CA LEU A 218 -8.22 4.54 5.28
C LEU A 218 -6.87 3.86 5.52
N ASN A 219 -5.78 4.64 5.57
CA ASN A 219 -4.41 4.18 5.84
C ASN A 219 -4.02 2.95 4.98
N LEU A 220 -4.43 2.95 3.71
CA LEU A 220 -4.37 1.79 2.82
C LEU A 220 -2.96 1.21 2.71
N ARG A 221 -1.94 2.09 2.69
CA ARG A 221 -0.53 1.70 2.68
C ARG A 221 -0.21 0.78 3.85
N ASN A 222 -0.45 1.20 5.09
CA ASN A 222 -0.06 0.41 6.25
C ASN A 222 -0.96 -0.82 6.45
N VAL A 223 -2.27 -0.69 6.19
CA VAL A 223 -3.20 -1.83 6.29
C VAL A 223 -2.77 -2.99 5.37
N LEU A 224 -2.32 -2.68 4.15
CA LEU A 224 -1.87 -3.70 3.19
C LEU A 224 -0.46 -4.21 3.48
N TRP A 225 0.51 -3.32 3.72
CA TRP A 225 1.90 -3.72 3.96
C TRP A 225 2.07 -4.58 5.22
N HIS A 226 1.23 -4.36 6.23
CA HIS A 226 1.20 -5.19 7.44
C HIS A 226 0.29 -6.44 7.28
N GLY A 227 -0.30 -6.67 6.11
CA GLY A 227 -1.10 -7.87 5.84
C GLY A 227 -2.36 -7.98 6.70
N PHE A 228 -3.00 -6.85 7.03
CA PHE A 228 -4.25 -6.86 7.81
C PHE A 228 -5.49 -7.07 6.96
N ALA A 229 -5.55 -6.47 5.77
CA ALA A 229 -6.68 -6.64 4.86
C ALA A 229 -6.52 -7.91 4.01
N ALA A 230 -7.53 -8.76 4.05
CA ALA A 230 -7.66 -9.86 3.11
C ALA A 230 -8.04 -9.34 1.71
N PRO A 231 -7.70 -10.06 0.63
CA PRO A 231 -7.95 -9.60 -0.74
C PRO A 231 -9.39 -9.17 -1.02
N GLN A 232 -10.37 -9.85 -0.43
CA GLN A 232 -11.80 -9.56 -0.59
C GLN A 232 -12.30 -8.34 0.21
N GLU A 233 -11.52 -7.83 1.15
CA GLU A 233 -11.91 -6.70 2.01
C GLU A 233 -11.56 -5.34 1.41
N LEU A 234 -10.86 -5.32 0.27
CA LEU A 234 -10.34 -4.10 -0.33
C LEU A 234 -11.12 -3.74 -1.61
N PRO A 235 -11.95 -2.67 -1.57
CA PRO A 235 -12.66 -2.21 -2.76
C PRO A 235 -11.69 -1.81 -3.90
N PRO A 236 -11.84 -2.37 -5.12
CA PRO A 236 -11.03 -1.98 -6.30
C PRO A 236 -11.10 -0.49 -6.64
N LYS A 237 -12.19 0.15 -6.22
CA LYS A 237 -12.47 1.58 -6.36
C LYS A 237 -11.37 2.46 -5.78
N TYR A 238 -10.76 2.04 -4.67
CA TYR A 238 -9.63 2.77 -4.08
C TYR A 238 -8.37 2.69 -4.96
N CYS A 239 -8.12 1.55 -5.60
CA CYS A 239 -7.02 1.40 -6.54
C CYS A 239 -7.21 2.31 -7.76
N ALA A 240 -8.40 2.30 -8.36
CA ALA A 240 -8.77 3.18 -9.45
C ALA A 240 -8.61 4.67 -9.10
N MET A 241 -9.11 5.07 -7.92
CA MET A 241 -8.97 6.44 -7.43
C MET A 241 -7.51 6.84 -7.26
N MET A 242 -6.68 5.97 -6.68
CA MET A 242 -5.25 6.24 -6.49
C MET A 242 -4.48 6.36 -7.83
N VAL A 243 -4.88 5.62 -8.87
CA VAL A 243 -4.33 5.80 -10.23
C VAL A 243 -4.66 7.20 -10.75
N LEU A 244 -5.93 7.62 -10.65
CA LEU A 244 -6.35 8.94 -11.11
C LEU A 244 -5.67 10.07 -10.33
N LEU A 245 -5.61 9.96 -8.99
CA LEU A 245 -4.92 10.94 -8.15
C LEU A 245 -3.44 11.08 -8.54
N THR A 246 -2.78 9.98 -8.87
CA THR A 246 -1.37 9.99 -9.31
C THR A 246 -1.19 10.73 -10.64
N ALA A 247 -2.12 10.56 -11.59
CA ALA A 247 -2.14 11.34 -12.83
C ALA A 247 -2.40 12.83 -12.56
N GLY A 248 -3.38 13.13 -11.71
CA GLY A 248 -3.73 14.51 -11.32
C GLY A 248 -2.57 15.25 -10.64
N LEU A 249 -1.77 14.56 -9.81
CA LEU A 249 -0.55 15.10 -9.22
C LEU A 249 0.48 15.40 -10.31
N GLY A 250 0.65 14.51 -11.29
CA GLY A 250 1.52 14.74 -12.44
C GLY A 250 1.14 15.97 -13.26
N GLN A 251 -0.17 16.23 -13.41
CA GLN A 251 -0.69 17.43 -14.08
C GLN A 251 -0.34 18.71 -13.31
N LEU A 252 -0.57 18.73 -11.99
CA LEU A 252 -0.21 19.87 -11.12
C LEU A 252 1.30 20.11 -11.11
N LEU A 253 2.09 19.04 -10.97
CA LEU A 253 3.55 19.12 -10.95
C LEU A 253 4.09 19.66 -12.26
N GLN A 254 3.59 19.20 -13.41
CA GLN A 254 4.00 19.73 -14.71
C GLN A 254 3.71 21.24 -14.81
N GLY A 255 2.55 21.69 -14.33
CA GLY A 255 2.21 23.11 -14.25
C GLY A 255 3.22 23.90 -13.42
N HIS A 256 3.54 23.40 -12.22
CA HIS A 256 4.52 24.02 -11.32
C HIS A 256 5.94 24.08 -11.92
N LEU A 257 6.39 22.98 -12.54
CA LEU A 257 7.71 22.91 -13.17
C LEU A 257 7.84 23.88 -14.35
N ARG A 258 6.79 24.02 -15.17
CA ARG A 258 6.74 25.00 -16.26
C ARG A 258 6.81 26.44 -15.74
N GLN A 259 6.09 26.76 -14.67
CA GLN A 259 6.08 28.10 -14.08
C GLN A 259 7.43 28.47 -13.45
N THR A 260 8.12 27.49 -12.85
CA THR A 260 9.37 27.72 -12.14
C THR A 260 10.63 27.50 -13.00
N GLY A 261 10.48 26.93 -14.21
CA GLY A 261 11.60 26.57 -15.09
C GLY A 261 12.48 25.43 -14.55
N ARG A 262 11.93 24.60 -13.66
CA ARG A 262 12.66 23.53 -12.94
C ARG A 262 12.44 22.16 -13.59
N THR A 263 13.35 21.21 -13.35
CA THR A 263 13.31 19.83 -13.86
C THR A 263 13.28 18.80 -12.73
N LEU A 264 12.43 17.79 -12.81
CA LEU A 264 12.39 16.70 -11.82
C LEU A 264 13.58 15.74 -11.99
N ALA A 265 14.14 15.25 -10.89
CA ALA A 265 15.20 14.26 -10.84
C ALA A 265 14.82 13.11 -9.90
N HIS A 266 14.79 11.88 -10.40
CA HIS A 266 14.37 10.74 -9.58
C HIS A 266 15.45 10.31 -8.59
N ARG A 267 15.06 9.95 -7.36
CA ARG A 267 15.99 9.34 -6.40
C ARG A 267 16.44 7.98 -6.95
N PRO A 268 17.74 7.64 -6.92
CA PRO A 268 18.18 6.32 -7.31
C PRO A 268 17.54 5.25 -6.43
N PHE A 269 17.24 4.10 -7.03
CA PHE A 269 16.83 2.93 -6.27
C PHE A 269 17.96 2.46 -5.36
N VAL A 270 17.61 1.97 -4.18
CA VAL A 270 18.57 1.30 -3.31
C VAL A 270 18.91 -0.04 -3.95
N THR A 271 20.17 -0.18 -4.37
CA THR A 271 20.70 -1.47 -4.82
C THR A 271 21.20 -2.24 -3.61
N LEU A 272 20.65 -3.43 -3.37
CA LEU A 272 21.11 -4.33 -2.32
C LEU A 272 22.32 -5.13 -2.81
N THR A 273 23.46 -4.46 -3.01
CA THR A 273 24.69 -5.05 -3.59
C THR A 273 25.19 -6.27 -2.82
N ASN A 274 24.95 -6.32 -1.51
CA ASN A 274 25.37 -7.44 -0.66
C ASN A 274 24.44 -8.66 -0.74
N LEU A 275 23.36 -8.59 -1.54
CA LEU A 275 22.43 -9.70 -1.77
C LEU A 275 22.62 -10.36 -3.14
N GLU A 276 23.55 -9.88 -3.98
CA GLU A 276 23.84 -10.47 -5.29
C GLU A 276 24.29 -11.94 -5.16
N ASP A 277 24.98 -12.27 -4.06
CA ASP A 277 25.44 -13.62 -3.73
C ASP A 277 24.37 -14.49 -3.03
N LEU A 278 23.30 -13.88 -2.51
CA LEU A 278 22.18 -14.58 -1.87
C LEU A 278 21.19 -15.01 -2.97
N ILE A 279 21.38 -16.22 -3.47
CA ILE A 279 20.51 -16.87 -4.47
C ILE A 279 19.15 -17.23 -3.83
N VAL A 280 18.35 -16.23 -3.47
CA VAL A 280 17.00 -16.42 -2.92
C VAL A 280 15.99 -16.68 -4.04
N PHE A 281 16.20 -16.07 -5.21
CA PHE A 281 15.40 -16.30 -6.41
C PHE A 281 16.31 -16.86 -7.52
N PRO A 282 15.90 -17.92 -8.21
CA PRO A 282 16.68 -18.46 -9.32
C PRO A 282 16.77 -17.38 -10.41
N GLY A 283 17.98 -16.82 -10.60
CA GLY A 283 18.24 -15.83 -11.63
C GLY A 283 18.06 -16.42 -13.04
N LYS A 284 18.05 -15.54 -14.06
CA LYS A 284 18.03 -15.88 -15.49
C LYS A 284 19.15 -16.85 -15.94
N TYR A 285 20.17 -17.04 -15.12
CA TYR A 285 21.22 -18.00 -15.35
C TYR A 285 20.83 -19.32 -14.69
N HIS A 286 20.54 -20.33 -15.52
CA HIS A 286 20.58 -21.74 -15.12
C HIS A 286 21.99 -22.07 -14.61
N ILE A 287 22.29 -21.74 -13.36
CA ILE A 287 23.46 -22.27 -12.68
C ILE A 287 23.00 -23.60 -12.12
N ALA A 288 23.44 -24.69 -12.76
CA ALA A 288 23.16 -26.09 -12.42
C ALA A 288 23.56 -26.49 -10.98
N HIS A 289 24.02 -25.54 -10.15
CA HIS A 289 24.56 -25.76 -8.82
C HIS A 289 24.02 -24.79 -7.76
N SER A 290 22.90 -24.09 -8.02
CA SER A 290 22.22 -23.39 -6.90
C SER A 290 21.64 -24.42 -5.93
N PRO A 291 21.95 -24.34 -4.61
CA PRO A 291 21.39 -25.23 -3.60
C PRO A 291 19.86 -25.04 -3.39
N LEU A 292 19.27 -23.98 -3.97
CA LEU A 292 17.82 -23.75 -4.05
C LEU A 292 17.32 -23.87 -5.49
N ASN A 293 17.60 -24.98 -6.17
CA ASN A 293 16.84 -25.31 -7.37
C ASN A 293 15.44 -25.76 -6.92
N VAL A 294 14.49 -24.82 -6.86
CA VAL A 294 13.12 -25.11 -6.45
C VAL A 294 12.44 -25.93 -7.56
N THR A 295 12.52 -27.25 -7.46
CA THR A 295 11.91 -28.17 -8.42
C THR A 295 10.38 -28.11 -8.32
N HIS A 296 9.69 -28.62 -9.35
CA HIS A 296 8.23 -28.77 -9.32
C HIS A 296 7.74 -29.57 -8.10
N GLU A 297 8.52 -30.56 -7.65
CA GLU A 297 8.23 -31.37 -6.47
C GLU A 297 8.32 -30.53 -5.18
N VAL A 298 9.36 -29.70 -5.05
CA VAL A 298 9.50 -28.78 -3.91
C VAL A 298 8.35 -27.77 -3.89
N LEU A 299 7.95 -27.21 -5.05
CA LEU A 299 6.79 -26.32 -5.14
C LEU A 299 5.50 -26.99 -4.68
N ALA A 300 5.26 -28.25 -5.06
CA ALA A 300 4.07 -28.99 -4.63
C ALA A 300 4.07 -29.23 -3.11
N VAL A 301 5.24 -29.52 -2.52
CA VAL A 301 5.38 -29.63 -1.06
C VAL A 301 5.11 -28.28 -0.38
N LEU A 302 5.62 -27.18 -0.93
CA LEU A 302 5.39 -25.83 -0.38
C LEU A 302 3.91 -25.43 -0.43
N GLU A 303 3.21 -25.75 -1.52
CA GLU A 303 1.75 -25.56 -1.65
C GLU A 303 0.99 -26.32 -0.55
N GLU A 304 1.38 -27.57 -0.29
CA GLU A 304 0.75 -28.39 0.72
C GLU A 304 1.04 -27.89 2.15
N VAL A 305 2.28 -27.50 2.41
CA VAL A 305 2.69 -26.89 3.69
C VAL A 305 1.92 -25.60 3.94
N MET A 306 1.82 -24.72 2.93
CA MET A 306 1.06 -23.48 3.01
C MET A 306 -0.40 -23.74 3.40
N ARG A 307 -1.08 -24.70 2.75
CA ARG A 307 -2.49 -25.00 3.03
C ARG A 307 -2.73 -25.61 4.41
N LYS A 308 -1.78 -26.39 4.93
CA LYS A 308 -1.90 -27.08 6.22
C LYS A 308 -1.33 -26.29 7.40
N SER A 309 -0.51 -25.28 7.14
CA SER A 309 0.25 -24.59 8.19
C SER A 309 -0.65 -23.74 9.08
N ALA A 310 -0.46 -23.88 10.39
CA ALA A 310 -1.05 -22.98 11.38
C ALA A 310 -0.47 -21.55 11.30
N PHE A 311 0.62 -21.33 10.55
CA PHE A 311 1.17 -20.00 10.29
C PHE A 311 0.26 -19.16 9.37
N VAL A 312 -0.42 -19.81 8.42
CA VAL A 312 -1.22 -19.13 7.40
C VAL A 312 -2.60 -18.75 7.96
N LEU A 313 -3.01 -17.51 7.74
CA LEU A 313 -4.37 -17.04 8.02
C LEU A 313 -5.28 -17.47 6.87
N LYS A 314 -6.42 -18.10 7.17
CA LYS A 314 -7.36 -18.58 6.15
C LYS A 314 -7.79 -17.48 5.15
N PRO A 315 -8.12 -16.25 5.59
CA PRO A 315 -8.47 -15.16 4.67
C PRO A 315 -7.33 -14.74 3.74
N MET A 316 -6.08 -15.04 4.11
CA MET A 316 -4.90 -14.62 3.35
C MET A 316 -4.36 -15.71 2.41
N VAL A 317 -4.94 -16.91 2.40
CA VAL A 317 -4.54 -18.01 1.49
C VAL A 317 -4.44 -17.55 0.03
N PRO A 318 -5.36 -16.73 -0.52
CA PRO A 318 -5.22 -16.27 -1.91
C PRO A 318 -3.93 -15.49 -2.16
N CYS A 319 -3.43 -14.70 -1.19
CA CYS A 319 -2.15 -13.99 -1.31
C CYS A 319 -0.96 -14.94 -1.45
N TRP A 320 -0.97 -16.04 -0.71
CA TRP A 320 0.08 -17.06 -0.80
C TRP A 320 0.02 -17.82 -2.14
N GLU A 321 -1.17 -18.18 -2.61
CA GLU A 321 -1.35 -18.80 -3.92
C GLU A 321 -0.88 -17.87 -5.04
N ALA A 322 -1.23 -16.58 -4.96
CA ALA A 322 -0.73 -15.57 -5.90
C ALA A 322 0.80 -15.44 -5.84
N ALA A 323 1.42 -15.46 -4.66
CA ALA A 323 2.88 -15.41 -4.54
C ALA A 323 3.55 -16.58 -5.28
N LEU A 324 3.01 -17.79 -5.14
CA LEU A 324 3.50 -18.97 -5.85
C LEU A 324 3.31 -18.87 -7.36
N VAL A 325 2.17 -18.35 -7.84
CA VAL A 325 1.95 -18.08 -9.27
C VAL A 325 2.99 -17.09 -9.78
N LYS A 326 3.25 -16.00 -9.05
CA LYS A 326 4.25 -14.99 -9.42
C LYS A 326 5.66 -15.55 -9.41
N PHE A 327 5.99 -16.43 -8.47
CA PHE A 327 7.27 -17.15 -8.47
C PHE A 327 7.42 -18.01 -9.74
N LYS A 328 6.42 -18.84 -10.07
CA LYS A 328 6.41 -19.70 -11.26
C LYS A 328 6.49 -18.92 -12.56
N SER A 329 5.94 -17.70 -12.61
CA SER A 329 5.99 -16.82 -13.77
C SER A 329 7.21 -15.89 -13.78
N HIS A 330 8.21 -16.12 -12.93
CA HIS A 330 9.42 -15.28 -12.79
C HIS A 330 9.15 -13.81 -12.46
N ARG A 331 7.98 -13.50 -11.89
CA ARG A 331 7.58 -12.18 -11.38
C ARG A 331 8.04 -12.04 -9.93
N PHE A 332 9.35 -12.10 -9.70
CA PHE A 332 9.93 -12.21 -8.34
C PHE A 332 9.65 -11.00 -7.45
N ALA A 333 9.57 -9.79 -8.01
CA ALA A 333 9.22 -8.59 -7.25
C ALA A 333 7.79 -8.69 -6.66
N ASP A 334 6.81 -9.08 -7.48
CA ASP A 334 5.43 -9.30 -7.04
C ASP A 334 5.35 -10.39 -5.97
N CYS A 335 6.09 -11.49 -6.18
CA CYS A 335 6.19 -12.59 -5.22
C CYS A 335 6.74 -12.10 -3.88
N ALA A 336 7.84 -11.35 -3.88
CA ALA A 336 8.45 -10.83 -2.67
C ALA A 336 7.51 -9.87 -1.92
N ILE A 337 6.83 -8.96 -2.62
CA ILE A 337 5.85 -8.05 -2.01
C ILE A 337 4.77 -8.86 -1.28
N LEU A 338 4.18 -9.85 -1.95
CA LEU A 338 3.16 -10.70 -1.35
C LEU A 338 3.72 -11.45 -0.13
N LEU A 339 4.85 -12.14 -0.26
CA LEU A 339 5.44 -12.93 0.82
C LEU A 339 5.86 -12.10 2.04
N LEU A 340 6.35 -10.87 1.87
CA LEU A 340 6.73 -9.99 2.99
C LEU A 340 5.51 -9.66 3.86
N THR A 341 4.38 -9.30 3.23
CA THR A 341 3.13 -9.05 3.99
C THR A 341 2.64 -10.30 4.72
N GLN A 342 2.80 -11.47 4.09
CA GLN A 342 2.36 -12.73 4.66
C GLN A 342 3.25 -13.22 5.80
N LEU A 343 4.56 -12.96 5.72
CA LEU A 343 5.51 -13.22 6.79
C LEU A 343 5.11 -12.42 8.03
N GLU A 344 4.81 -11.12 7.87
CA GLU A 344 4.40 -10.30 9.00
C GLU A 344 3.07 -10.79 9.61
N ALA A 345 2.06 -11.06 8.78
CA ALA A 345 0.77 -11.54 9.24
C ALA A 345 0.86 -12.88 9.99
N GLY A 346 1.66 -13.82 9.48
CA GLY A 346 1.87 -15.12 10.14
C GLY A 346 2.69 -15.01 11.43
N LEU A 347 3.72 -14.16 11.47
CA LEU A 347 4.47 -13.88 12.71
C LEU A 347 3.55 -13.25 13.77
N ARG A 348 2.70 -12.30 13.37
CA ARG A 348 1.69 -11.70 14.25
C ARG A 348 0.73 -12.74 14.80
N LYS A 349 0.26 -13.68 13.97
CA LYS A 349 -0.58 -14.80 14.40
C LYS A 349 0.11 -15.69 15.42
N VAL A 350 1.35 -16.10 15.16
CA VAL A 350 2.15 -16.91 16.10
C VAL A 350 2.32 -16.16 17.43
N PHE A 351 2.70 -14.89 17.38
CA PHE A 351 2.85 -14.06 18.57
C PHE A 351 1.54 -13.97 19.37
N ALA A 352 0.42 -13.64 18.72
CA ALA A 352 -0.88 -13.50 19.38
C ALA A 352 -1.35 -14.81 20.02
N THR A 353 -1.08 -15.95 19.36
CA THR A 353 -1.44 -17.28 19.84
C THR A 353 -0.59 -17.67 21.05
N VAL A 354 0.74 -17.57 20.94
CA VAL A 354 1.68 -17.97 22.01
C VAL A 354 1.52 -17.11 23.26
N ASN A 355 1.19 -15.83 23.10
CA ASN A 355 1.00 -14.90 24.21
C ASN A 355 -0.46 -14.75 24.66
N ALA A 356 -1.38 -15.58 24.14
CA ALA A 356 -2.81 -15.53 24.46
C ALA A 356 -3.44 -14.12 24.36
N CYS A 357 -3.06 -13.36 23.33
CA CYS A 357 -3.49 -11.98 23.12
C CYS A 357 -4.15 -11.80 21.73
N PRO A 358 -5.33 -12.39 21.48
CA PRO A 358 -5.97 -12.41 20.16
C PRO A 358 -6.27 -11.00 19.61
N SER A 359 -6.46 -10.00 20.47
CA SER A 359 -6.63 -8.60 20.05
C SER A 359 -5.41 -8.02 19.32
N ARG A 360 -4.20 -8.57 19.53
CA ARG A 360 -2.97 -8.17 18.84
C ARG A 360 -2.90 -8.67 17.39
N LEU A 361 -3.83 -9.55 16.99
CA LEU A 361 -3.96 -9.97 15.60
C LEU A 361 -4.65 -8.90 14.74
N LEU A 362 -5.54 -8.11 15.34
CA LEU A 362 -6.31 -7.08 14.67
C LEU A 362 -5.49 -5.80 14.45
N THR A 363 -5.89 -5.00 13.46
CA THR A 363 -5.38 -3.63 13.32
C THR A 363 -5.55 -2.88 14.63
N ALA A 364 -4.51 -2.17 15.07
CA ALA A 364 -4.58 -1.40 16.30
C ALA A 364 -5.68 -0.34 16.18
N GLU A 365 -6.66 -0.39 17.09
CA GLU A 365 -7.60 0.71 17.29
C GLU A 365 -6.87 1.84 18.00
N VAL A 366 -7.11 3.10 17.61
CA VAL A 366 -6.44 4.29 18.18
C VAL A 366 -6.57 4.39 19.72
N ARG A 367 -7.57 3.76 20.33
CA ARG A 367 -7.75 3.73 21.80
C ARG A 367 -6.96 2.63 22.50
N ALA A 368 -6.40 1.68 21.77
CA ALA A 368 -5.56 0.62 22.29
C ALA A 368 -4.10 0.93 21.97
N LEU A 369 -3.35 1.36 22.98
CA LEU A 369 -1.89 1.47 22.94
C LEU A 369 -1.29 0.06 22.80
N VAL A 370 -1.28 -0.43 21.57
CA VAL A 370 -0.65 -1.68 21.18
C VAL A 370 0.80 -1.35 20.91
N ALA A 371 1.65 -1.52 21.93
CA ALA A 371 3.10 -1.41 21.77
C ALA A 371 3.56 -2.26 20.57
N GLY A 372 4.20 -1.60 19.61
CA GLY A 372 5.01 -2.23 18.56
C GLY A 372 4.40 -2.22 17.15
N VAL A 373 4.41 -1.06 16.49
CA VAL A 373 4.87 -0.92 15.09
C VAL A 373 5.51 0.47 14.99
N CYS A 374 6.83 0.53 15.15
CA CYS A 374 7.64 1.70 14.83
C CYS A 374 8.35 1.45 13.52
#